data_AF-A0A3D1L2X1-F1
#
_entry.id   AF-A0A3D1L2X1-F1
#
_cell.length_a   1.000
_cell.length_b   1.000
_cell.length_c   1.000
_cell.angle_alpha   90.00
_cell.angle_beta   90.00
_cell.angle_gamma   90.00
#
_symmetry.space_group_name_H-M   'P 1'
#
loop_
_entity.id
_entity.type
_entity.pdbx_description
1 polymer ?
#
loop_
_entity_poly.entity_id
_entity_poly.type
_entity_poly.pdbx_seq_one_letter_code
_entity_poly.pdbx_strand_id
1 'polypeptide(L)'
;MLKTLLFASFIFTVFAAKAQLVDVEYNYNNVGDCILGAHNQSKTPLYMNLWFTTLENTSFREPLPYIKKLDPGFNSLFTLPRESDEGAPYFIFQVKTFRSDPVPVINLDFPYLIPFAPGTKVKPVDVKNIDGFWGAEAPKAWKATGFEATPGMSVFAVRQGQVVEIAGARRTDDAQTWYNTWTNAITLLQPDGTLIIYRNVTDPQGNLALNQKIHAGELLGEVAPGSTELVVVVCHYSLYTEGLQFIIPQFLTAPSKTEIVNSAQNIEVVHPNEVRGLEMTKKEQRQLLK
;
A
#
# COMPACT_ATOMS: atom_id res chain seq x y z
N MET A 1 11.10 -49.07 52.20
CA MET A 1 10.11 -48.07 51.74
C MET A 1 10.76 -47.20 50.69
N LEU A 2 10.43 -47.43 49.41
CA LEU A 2 10.97 -46.71 48.27
C LEU A 2 10.11 -45.45 48.04
N LYS A 3 10.68 -44.25 48.23
CA LYS A 3 9.97 -42.99 47.95
C LYS A 3 10.07 -42.68 46.47
N THR A 4 8.97 -42.83 45.75
CA THR A 4 8.80 -42.43 44.36
C THR A 4 8.80 -40.89 44.28
N LEU A 5 9.80 -40.31 43.61
CA LEU A 5 9.79 -38.90 43.24
C LEU A 5 8.91 -38.75 41.98
N LEU A 6 7.76 -38.10 42.11
CA LEU A 6 6.96 -37.66 40.96
C LEU A 6 7.59 -36.37 40.41
N PHE A 7 8.13 -36.45 39.19
CA PHE A 7 8.57 -35.28 38.43
C PHE A 7 7.36 -34.72 37.67
N ALA A 8 6.77 -33.63 38.15
CA ALA A 8 5.73 -32.90 37.43
C ALA A 8 6.38 -32.05 36.34
N SER A 9 6.28 -32.49 35.08
CA SER A 9 6.71 -31.69 33.92
C SER A 9 5.67 -30.60 33.65
N PHE A 10 6.02 -29.36 33.94
CA PHE A 10 5.20 -28.18 33.65
C PHE A 10 5.39 -27.83 32.17
N ILE A 11 4.47 -28.29 31.31
CA ILE A 11 4.44 -27.91 29.90
C ILE A 11 3.99 -26.44 29.83
N PHE A 12 4.95 -25.52 29.76
CA PHE A 12 4.70 -24.13 29.37
C PHE A 12 4.22 -24.13 27.91
N THR A 13 2.90 -24.04 27.71
CA THR A 13 2.32 -23.70 26.41
C THR A 13 2.57 -22.22 26.19
N VAL A 14 3.63 -21.89 25.45
CA VAL A 14 3.87 -20.52 24.97
C VAL A 14 2.82 -20.25 23.90
N PHE A 15 1.70 -19.64 24.28
CA PHE A 15 0.81 -19.00 23.32
C PHE A 15 1.58 -17.81 22.73
N ALA A 16 2.05 -17.96 21.50
CA ALA A 16 2.54 -16.83 20.72
C ALA A 16 1.34 -15.92 20.42
N ALA A 17 1.15 -14.88 21.24
CA ALA A 17 0.24 -13.81 20.92
C ALA A 17 0.72 -13.18 19.60
N LYS A 18 -0.08 -13.30 18.53
CA LYS A 18 0.21 -12.58 17.29
C LYS A 18 0.01 -11.10 17.56
N ALA A 19 1.09 -10.32 17.45
CA ALA A 19 1.02 -8.88 17.57
C ALA A 19 0.06 -8.32 16.50
N GLN A 20 -0.93 -7.52 16.93
CA GLN A 20 -1.82 -6.85 16.00
C GLN A 20 -1.07 -5.70 15.30
N LEU A 21 -1.27 -5.52 13.99
CA LEU A 21 -0.58 -4.47 13.24
C LEU A 21 -0.96 -3.04 13.70
N VAL A 22 -2.16 -2.89 14.25
CA VAL A 22 -2.67 -1.63 14.80
C VAL A 22 -3.25 -1.93 16.17
N ASP A 23 -2.81 -1.14 17.15
CA ASP A 23 -3.37 -1.13 18.50
C ASP A 23 -4.08 0.20 18.74
N VAL A 24 -5.32 0.18 19.23
CA VAL A 24 -6.12 1.37 19.50
C VAL A 24 -6.21 1.56 21.00
N GLU A 25 -5.70 2.69 21.47
CA GLU A 25 -5.68 3.06 22.88
C GLU A 25 -6.57 4.27 23.14
N TYR A 26 -7.00 4.41 24.39
CA TYR A 26 -7.79 5.54 24.81
C TYR A 26 -7.48 5.93 26.26
N ASN A 27 -7.60 7.21 26.55
CA ASN A 27 -7.43 7.77 27.89
C ASN A 27 -8.46 8.85 28.17
N TYR A 28 -8.83 9.04 29.43
CA TYR A 28 -9.72 10.12 29.84
C TYR A 28 -8.93 11.36 30.25
N ASN A 29 -9.37 12.54 29.80
CA ASN A 29 -8.81 13.81 30.24
C ASN A 29 -9.44 14.26 31.58
N ASN A 30 -8.96 15.40 32.12
CA ASN A 30 -9.44 15.94 33.40
C ASN A 30 -10.92 16.40 33.38
N VAL A 31 -11.52 16.61 32.21
CA VAL A 31 -12.94 16.99 32.07
C VAL A 31 -13.84 15.79 31.74
N GLY A 32 -13.26 14.59 31.66
CA GLY A 32 -13.98 13.33 31.45
C GLY A 32 -14.17 12.95 29.98
N ASP A 33 -13.63 13.69 29.02
CA ASP A 33 -13.66 13.28 27.62
C ASP A 33 -12.69 12.13 27.38
N CYS A 34 -13.03 11.24 26.44
CA CYS A 34 -12.19 10.13 26.05
C CYS A 34 -11.40 10.48 24.79
N ILE A 35 -10.06 10.47 24.88
CA ILE A 35 -9.15 10.75 23.77
C ILE A 35 -8.66 9.42 23.21
N LEU A 36 -8.86 9.19 21.91
CA LEU A 36 -8.43 7.98 21.22
C LEU A 36 -7.16 8.22 20.40
N GLY A 37 -6.27 7.23 20.45
CA GLY A 37 -5.05 7.15 19.66
C GLY A 37 -4.90 5.76 19.03
N ALA A 38 -4.03 5.64 18.05
CA ALA A 38 -3.66 4.34 17.48
C ALA A 38 -2.15 4.24 17.25
N HIS A 39 -1.60 3.08 17.54
CA HIS A 39 -0.23 2.70 17.23
C HIS A 39 -0.19 1.78 16.03
N ASN A 40 0.37 2.24 14.90
CA ASN A 40 0.74 1.37 13.79
C ASN A 40 2.10 0.73 14.09
N GLN A 41 2.10 -0.57 14.31
CA GLN A 41 3.30 -1.37 14.63
C GLN A 41 4.08 -1.79 13.38
N SER A 42 3.53 -1.56 12.18
CA SER A 42 4.19 -1.88 10.93
C SER A 42 5.19 -0.80 10.52
N LYS A 43 6.11 -1.16 9.61
CA LYS A 43 7.14 -0.24 9.11
C LYS A 43 6.61 0.76 8.09
N THR A 44 5.37 0.62 7.62
CA THR A 44 4.80 1.43 6.53
C THR A 44 3.37 1.84 6.85
N PRO A 45 2.79 2.84 6.17
CA PRO A 45 1.46 3.31 6.53
C PRO A 45 0.38 2.24 6.33
N LEU A 46 -0.65 2.29 7.18
CA LEU A 46 -1.86 1.48 7.06
C LEU A 46 -3.08 2.39 7.04
N TYR A 47 -4.22 1.87 6.58
CA TYR A 47 -5.51 2.53 6.73
C TYR A 47 -6.33 1.77 7.76
N MET A 48 -6.94 2.49 8.69
CA MET A 48 -7.78 1.94 9.73
C MET A 48 -9.21 2.42 9.54
N ASN A 49 -10.15 1.50 9.44
CA ASN A 49 -11.56 1.76 9.64
C ASN A 49 -11.92 1.43 11.10
N LEU A 50 -12.46 2.39 11.84
CA LEU A 50 -12.97 2.21 13.19
C LEU A 50 -14.45 2.57 13.21
N TRP A 51 -15.27 1.69 13.77
CA TRP A 51 -16.70 1.95 13.97
C TRP A 51 -17.16 1.49 15.33
N PHE A 52 -18.16 2.18 15.87
CA PHE A 52 -18.77 1.84 17.14
C PHE A 52 -19.94 0.88 16.95
N THR A 53 -20.01 -0.14 17.80
CA THR A 53 -21.21 -0.97 17.95
C THR A 53 -22.09 -0.48 19.10
N THR A 54 -21.49 0.26 20.05
CA THR A 54 -22.18 0.90 21.18
C THR A 54 -21.53 2.25 21.47
N LEU A 55 -22.35 3.27 21.74
CA LEU A 55 -21.95 4.61 22.18
C LEU A 55 -22.99 5.11 23.20
N GLU A 56 -22.55 5.45 24.40
CA GLU A 56 -23.38 5.95 25.50
C GLU A 56 -22.67 7.10 26.22
N ASN A 57 -23.43 8.13 26.60
CA ASN A 57 -22.93 9.36 27.25
C ASN A 57 -21.82 10.10 26.46
N THR A 58 -21.83 9.97 25.13
CA THR A 58 -20.90 10.63 24.22
C THR A 58 -21.46 10.66 22.79
N SER A 59 -20.93 11.55 21.93
CA SER A 59 -21.18 11.57 20.49
C SER A 59 -19.92 11.41 19.67
N PHE A 60 -20.02 10.67 18.56
CA PHE A 60 -18.96 10.60 17.56
C PHE A 60 -19.21 11.65 16.48
N ARG A 61 -18.21 12.53 16.24
CA ARG A 61 -18.37 13.74 15.40
C ARG A 61 -17.53 13.72 14.12
N GLU A 62 -16.85 12.62 13.84
CA GLU A 62 -16.08 12.49 12.61
C GLU A 62 -16.96 12.01 11.44
N PRO A 63 -16.55 12.27 10.18
CA PRO A 63 -17.22 11.73 9.01
C PRO A 63 -17.28 10.19 9.02
N LEU A 64 -18.41 9.64 8.56
CA LEU A 64 -18.60 8.20 8.38
C LEU A 64 -18.50 7.80 6.89
N PRO A 65 -17.89 6.64 6.57
CA PRO A 65 -17.13 5.78 7.48
C PRO A 65 -15.85 6.45 7.98
N TYR A 66 -15.46 6.20 9.24
CA TYR A 66 -14.24 6.79 9.79
C TYR A 66 -13.02 5.98 9.36
N ILE A 67 -12.29 6.53 8.40
CA ILE A 67 -11.07 5.94 7.86
C ILE A 67 -9.91 6.90 8.11
N LYS A 68 -8.86 6.38 8.74
CA LYS A 68 -7.65 7.13 9.05
C LYS A 68 -6.43 6.43 8.47
N LYS A 69 -5.63 7.16 7.68
CA LYS A 69 -4.25 6.74 7.37
C LYS A 69 -3.41 6.87 8.63
N LEU A 70 -2.76 5.78 9.02
CA LEU A 70 -1.88 5.67 10.18
C LEU A 70 -0.44 5.54 9.69
N ASP A 71 0.37 6.56 9.92
CA ASP A 71 1.81 6.47 9.70
C ASP A 71 2.45 5.57 10.77
N PRO A 72 3.64 4.99 10.54
CA PRO A 72 4.32 4.16 11.54
C PRO A 72 4.45 4.86 12.90
N GLY A 73 4.11 4.18 13.98
CA GLY A 73 4.09 4.75 15.34
C GLY A 73 2.72 5.30 15.77
N PHE A 74 2.74 6.29 16.65
CA PHE A 74 1.52 6.87 17.26
C PHE A 74 0.81 7.83 16.31
N ASN A 75 -0.51 7.73 16.26
CA ASN A 75 -1.40 8.59 15.49
C ASN A 75 -2.56 9.03 16.38
N SER A 76 -2.77 10.35 16.51
CA SER A 76 -3.99 10.87 17.13
C SER A 76 -5.20 10.58 16.25
N LEU A 77 -6.28 10.10 16.86
CA LEU A 77 -7.54 9.84 16.18
C LEU A 77 -8.52 11.00 16.38
N PHE A 78 -9.34 10.91 17.43
CA PHE A 78 -10.41 11.84 17.75
C PHE A 78 -10.69 11.81 19.25
N THR A 79 -11.51 12.76 19.71
CA THR A 79 -12.00 12.83 21.08
C THR A 79 -13.50 12.58 21.11
N LEU A 80 -13.93 11.70 22.01
CA LEU A 80 -15.31 11.47 22.37
C LEU A 80 -15.67 12.35 23.58
N PRO A 81 -16.42 13.45 23.38
CA PRO A 81 -16.76 14.37 24.45
C PRO A 81 -17.79 13.75 25.39
N ARG A 82 -17.62 13.95 26.69
CA ARG A 82 -18.62 13.54 27.68
C ARG A 82 -19.84 14.45 27.57
N GLU A 83 -21.03 13.85 27.43
CA GLU A 83 -22.28 14.62 27.21
C GLU A 83 -23.01 14.98 28.50
N SER A 84 -22.85 14.19 29.56
CA SER A 84 -23.44 14.45 30.87
C SER A 84 -22.48 14.09 32.00
N ASP A 85 -22.71 14.67 33.18
CA ASP A 85 -21.96 14.35 34.39
C ASP A 85 -22.30 12.95 34.97
N GLU A 86 -23.32 12.27 34.43
CA GLU A 86 -23.76 10.95 34.85
C GLU A 86 -22.86 9.84 34.25
N GLY A 87 -21.67 9.69 34.82
CA GLY A 87 -20.72 8.63 34.46
C GLY A 87 -19.75 8.99 33.34
N ALA A 88 -18.85 8.07 33.02
CA ALA A 88 -17.90 8.22 31.92
C ALA A 88 -18.55 7.77 30.59
N PRO A 89 -18.08 8.27 29.44
CA PRO A 89 -18.40 7.68 28.14
C PRO A 89 -18.26 6.16 28.14
N TYR A 90 -19.29 5.44 27.70
CA TYR A 90 -19.22 3.99 27.48
C TYR A 90 -19.33 3.70 25.99
N PHE A 91 -18.44 2.85 25.50
CA PHE A 91 -18.40 2.53 24.07
C PHE A 91 -17.80 1.15 23.82
N ILE A 92 -18.24 0.55 22.73
CA ILE A 92 -17.64 -0.66 22.16
C ILE A 92 -17.37 -0.33 20.70
N PHE A 93 -16.13 -0.57 20.25
CA PHE A 93 -15.72 -0.34 18.87
C PHE A 93 -15.07 -1.58 18.26
N GLN A 94 -15.03 -1.58 16.94
CA GLN A 94 -14.32 -2.56 16.13
C GLN A 94 -13.36 -1.84 15.19
N VAL A 95 -12.31 -2.56 14.79
CA VAL A 95 -11.26 -2.05 13.93
C VAL A 95 -11.02 -3.03 12.79
N LYS A 96 -10.84 -2.49 11.58
CA LYS A 96 -10.34 -3.21 10.42
C LYS A 96 -9.22 -2.41 9.76
N THR A 97 -8.15 -3.08 9.39
CA THR A 97 -6.99 -2.46 8.75
C THR A 97 -6.88 -2.85 7.28
N PHE A 98 -6.30 -1.95 6.49
CA PHE A 98 -6.10 -2.09 5.05
C PHE A 98 -4.72 -1.56 4.67
N ARG A 99 -4.15 -2.09 3.58
CA ARG A 99 -2.85 -1.65 3.06
C ARG A 99 -2.94 -0.50 2.06
N SER A 100 -4.14 -0.21 1.58
CA SER A 100 -4.47 0.93 0.73
C SER A 100 -5.66 1.64 1.35
N ASP A 101 -5.99 2.82 0.84
CA ASP A 101 -7.26 3.45 1.18
C ASP A 101 -8.38 2.51 0.71
N PRO A 102 -9.34 2.13 1.58
CA PRO A 102 -10.45 1.29 1.21
C PRO A 102 -11.63 2.05 0.56
N VAL A 103 -11.57 3.39 0.50
CA VAL A 103 -12.54 4.29 -0.16
C VAL A 103 -11.85 5.39 -1.00
N PRO A 104 -10.84 5.07 -1.82
CA PRO A 104 -10.03 6.07 -2.51
C PRO A 104 -10.86 6.89 -3.51
N VAL A 105 -10.53 8.18 -3.64
CA VAL A 105 -11.10 9.05 -4.68
C VAL A 105 -10.17 9.02 -5.89
N ILE A 106 -10.45 8.10 -6.82
CA ILE A 106 -9.58 7.81 -7.96
C ILE A 106 -9.93 8.70 -9.15
N ASN A 107 -8.90 9.33 -9.74
CA ASN A 107 -9.01 9.95 -11.07
C ASN A 107 -8.63 8.94 -12.16
N LEU A 108 -9.64 8.41 -12.87
CA LEU A 108 -9.43 7.42 -13.94
C LEU A 108 -8.77 8.00 -15.20
N ASP A 109 -8.68 9.33 -15.30
CA ASP A 109 -8.02 10.06 -16.40
C ASP A 109 -6.61 10.53 -16.02
N PHE A 110 -6.09 10.11 -14.87
CA PHE A 110 -4.73 10.47 -14.48
C PHE A 110 -3.71 9.91 -15.51
N PRO A 111 -2.77 10.73 -16.03
CA PRO A 111 -1.76 10.29 -16.99
C PRO A 111 -0.63 9.50 -16.31
N TYR A 112 -0.57 8.19 -16.50
CA TYR A 112 0.54 7.36 -16.04
C TYR A 112 1.71 7.40 -17.04
N LEU A 113 2.95 7.48 -16.58
CA LEU A 113 4.13 7.34 -17.44
C LEU A 113 4.37 5.88 -17.81
N ILE A 114 5.09 5.62 -18.90
CA ILE A 114 5.56 4.26 -19.21
C ILE A 114 6.80 3.94 -18.37
N PRO A 115 6.91 2.74 -17.74
CA PRO A 115 7.91 2.44 -16.69
C PRO A 115 9.35 2.20 -17.18
N PHE A 116 9.80 2.87 -18.24
CA PHE A 116 11.17 2.74 -18.76
C PHE A 116 11.78 4.11 -19.04
N ALA A 117 13.07 4.13 -19.41
CA ALA A 117 13.77 5.37 -19.72
C ALA A 117 13.14 6.09 -20.96
N PRO A 118 13.02 7.43 -20.95
CA PRO A 118 12.63 8.20 -22.13
C PRO A 118 13.46 7.84 -23.38
N GLY A 119 12.81 7.80 -24.55
CA GLY A 119 13.41 7.39 -25.82
C GLY A 119 13.51 5.87 -26.03
N THR A 120 13.23 5.06 -25.01
CA THR A 120 13.14 3.59 -25.17
C THR A 120 11.93 3.25 -26.04
N LYS A 121 12.08 2.34 -26.99
CA LYS A 121 10.95 1.74 -27.71
C LYS A 121 10.47 0.53 -26.96
N VAL A 122 9.21 0.55 -26.56
CA VAL A 122 8.60 -0.53 -25.79
C VAL A 122 7.35 -1.03 -26.49
N LYS A 123 7.03 -2.29 -26.23
CA LYS A 123 5.84 -2.94 -26.73
C LYS A 123 5.02 -3.46 -25.55
N PRO A 124 3.78 -2.99 -25.35
CA PRO A 124 2.89 -3.57 -24.36
C PRO A 124 2.58 -5.03 -24.70
N VAL A 125 2.27 -5.84 -23.69
CA VAL A 125 1.87 -7.24 -23.86
C VAL A 125 0.68 -7.57 -23.00
N ASP A 126 -0.10 -8.54 -23.47
CA ASP A 126 -1.21 -9.09 -22.71
C ASP A 126 -0.65 -9.97 -21.59
N VAL A 127 -0.85 -9.52 -20.35
CA VAL A 127 -0.50 -10.30 -19.16
C VAL A 127 -1.42 -11.51 -19.12
N LYS A 128 -0.85 -12.72 -19.10
CA LYS A 128 -1.62 -13.97 -19.16
C LYS A 128 -2.18 -14.39 -17.81
N ASN A 129 -1.45 -14.12 -16.73
CA ASN A 129 -1.87 -14.37 -15.36
C ASN A 129 -1.11 -13.45 -14.39
N ILE A 130 -1.62 -13.39 -13.16
CA ILE A 130 -0.95 -12.75 -12.03
C ILE A 130 -0.71 -13.78 -10.91
N ASP A 131 -0.34 -15.00 -11.28
CA ASP A 131 -0.19 -16.10 -10.33
C ASP A 131 0.77 -15.74 -9.20
N GLY A 132 0.40 -16.11 -7.97
CA GLY A 132 1.18 -15.76 -6.79
C GLY A 132 1.09 -14.29 -6.39
N PHE A 133 0.15 -13.49 -6.91
CA PHE A 133 -0.08 -12.11 -6.46
C PHE A 133 -0.74 -12.06 -5.08
N TRP A 134 -1.72 -12.96 -4.84
CA TRP A 134 -2.53 -13.00 -3.62
C TRP A 134 -2.53 -14.38 -2.93
N GLY A 135 -1.34 -14.96 -2.81
CA GLY A 135 -1.16 -16.33 -2.35
C GLY A 135 -1.40 -17.35 -3.47
N ALA A 136 -1.92 -18.51 -3.10
CA ALA A 136 -2.06 -19.65 -4.01
C ALA A 136 -3.18 -19.47 -5.06
N GLU A 137 -4.18 -18.64 -4.78
CA GLU A 137 -5.31 -18.39 -5.69
C GLU A 137 -5.26 -16.95 -6.21
N ALA A 138 -5.28 -16.78 -7.54
CA ALA A 138 -5.43 -15.48 -8.14
C ALA A 138 -6.83 -14.90 -7.87
N PRO A 139 -6.97 -13.57 -7.70
CA PRO A 139 -8.28 -12.94 -7.61
C PRO A 139 -9.18 -13.29 -8.81
N LYS A 140 -10.48 -13.50 -8.58
CA LYS A 140 -11.45 -13.90 -9.64
C LYS A 140 -11.48 -12.92 -10.82
N ALA A 141 -11.26 -11.63 -10.55
CA ALA A 141 -11.13 -10.59 -11.55
C ALA A 141 -9.89 -9.77 -11.23
N TRP A 142 -9.05 -9.54 -12.24
CA TRP A 142 -7.83 -8.76 -12.11
C TRP A 142 -7.53 -8.00 -13.41
N LYS A 143 -6.71 -6.97 -13.27
CA LYS A 143 -6.15 -6.19 -14.38
C LYS A 143 -4.69 -5.92 -14.11
N ALA A 144 -3.88 -6.05 -15.15
CA ALA A 144 -2.46 -5.79 -15.13
C ALA A 144 -2.04 -5.26 -16.50
N THR A 145 -0.98 -4.46 -16.53
CA THR A 145 -0.35 -4.01 -17.77
C THR A 145 1.03 -4.63 -17.87
N GLY A 146 1.31 -5.29 -18.98
CA GLY A 146 2.62 -5.88 -19.27
C GLY A 146 3.37 -5.07 -20.32
N PHE A 147 4.70 -5.09 -20.24
CA PHE A 147 5.58 -4.58 -21.27
C PHE A 147 6.68 -5.59 -21.57
N GLU A 148 7.01 -5.82 -22.85
CA GLU A 148 8.21 -6.56 -23.24
C GLU A 148 9.43 -5.87 -22.62
N ALA A 149 10.29 -6.67 -22.00
CA ALA A 149 11.46 -6.17 -21.32
C ALA A 149 12.62 -7.15 -21.41
N THR A 150 13.84 -6.66 -21.19
CA THR A 150 15.03 -7.49 -21.04
C THR A 150 15.62 -7.30 -19.65
N PRO A 151 16.26 -8.33 -19.07
CA PRO A 151 16.91 -8.21 -17.76
C PRO A 151 17.90 -7.04 -17.72
N GLY A 152 17.90 -6.28 -16.62
CA GLY A 152 18.77 -5.12 -16.42
C GLY A 152 18.25 -3.81 -17.04
N MET A 153 17.12 -3.82 -17.77
CA MET A 153 16.49 -2.56 -18.20
C MET A 153 16.06 -1.74 -16.98
N SER A 154 16.40 -0.46 -16.97
CA SER A 154 15.99 0.46 -15.89
C SER A 154 14.47 0.65 -15.85
N VAL A 155 13.90 0.50 -14.65
CA VAL A 155 12.47 0.64 -14.39
C VAL A 155 12.23 1.94 -13.63
N PHE A 156 11.27 2.74 -14.10
CA PHE A 156 10.95 4.05 -13.53
C PHE A 156 9.53 4.07 -12.97
N ALA A 157 9.31 4.88 -11.94
CA ALA A 157 8.00 5.04 -11.33
C ALA A 157 7.02 5.70 -12.31
N VAL A 158 5.88 5.06 -12.56
CA VAL A 158 4.89 5.56 -13.53
C VAL A 158 4.03 6.70 -13.00
N ARG A 159 3.97 6.85 -11.67
CA ARG A 159 3.25 7.89 -10.93
C ARG A 159 3.94 8.06 -9.57
N GLN A 160 3.76 9.21 -8.93
CA GLN A 160 4.31 9.44 -7.59
C GLN A 160 3.76 8.41 -6.60
N GLY A 161 4.57 8.05 -5.61
CA GLY A 161 4.15 7.17 -4.52
C GLY A 161 5.16 7.09 -3.39
N GLN A 162 4.75 6.46 -2.30
CA GLN A 162 5.61 6.13 -1.16
C GLN A 162 5.98 4.65 -1.23
N VAL A 163 7.25 4.29 -1.12
CA VAL A 163 7.69 2.89 -1.11
C VAL A 163 7.15 2.21 0.14
N VAL A 164 6.29 1.20 -0.04
CA VAL A 164 5.69 0.45 1.06
C VAL A 164 6.08 -1.02 1.09
N GLU A 165 6.68 -1.52 0.00
CA GLU A 165 7.26 -2.87 -0.04
C GLU A 165 8.41 -2.93 -1.05
N ILE A 166 9.49 -3.62 -0.66
CA ILE A 166 10.60 -4.02 -1.53
C ILE A 166 10.81 -5.51 -1.29
N ALA A 167 10.41 -6.34 -2.25
CA ALA A 167 10.51 -7.79 -2.18
C ALA A 167 11.60 -8.29 -3.14
N GLY A 168 12.67 -8.88 -2.60
CA GLY A 168 13.73 -9.48 -3.40
C GLY A 168 13.35 -10.85 -3.96
N ALA A 169 14.36 -11.62 -4.37
CA ALA A 169 14.17 -12.97 -4.92
C ALA A 169 13.57 -13.99 -3.93
N ARG A 170 13.62 -13.68 -2.63
CA ARG A 170 13.00 -14.45 -1.54
C ARG A 170 12.37 -13.47 -0.55
N ARG A 171 11.28 -13.90 0.09
CA ARG A 171 10.65 -13.18 1.21
C ARG A 171 11.06 -13.82 2.53
N THR A 172 11.51 -13.02 3.48
CA THR A 172 11.95 -13.45 4.81
C THR A 172 11.17 -12.79 5.94
N ASP A 173 10.45 -11.70 5.65
CA ASP A 173 9.62 -11.00 6.61
C ASP A 173 8.32 -11.76 6.91
N ASP A 174 7.63 -11.38 7.99
CA ASP A 174 6.33 -11.93 8.34
C ASP A 174 5.30 -11.67 7.23
N ALA A 175 4.65 -12.74 6.75
CA ALA A 175 3.61 -12.68 5.74
C ALA A 175 2.43 -11.78 6.12
N GLN A 176 2.16 -11.57 7.41
CA GLN A 176 1.16 -10.60 7.86
C GLN A 176 1.49 -9.15 7.48
N THR A 177 2.74 -8.84 7.15
CA THR A 177 3.24 -7.51 6.78
C THR A 177 3.38 -7.31 5.26
N TRP A 178 3.12 -8.33 4.45
CA TRP A 178 3.25 -8.23 3.00
C TRP A 178 2.06 -7.51 2.36
N TYR A 179 2.33 -6.74 1.30
CA TYR A 179 1.33 -6.05 0.48
C TYR A 179 0.81 -6.92 -0.66
N ASN A 180 1.64 -7.86 -1.12
CA ASN A 180 1.33 -8.91 -2.10
C ASN A 180 2.30 -10.08 -1.85
N THR A 181 2.15 -11.20 -2.54
CA THR A 181 3.02 -12.37 -2.33
C THR A 181 4.12 -12.54 -3.38
N TRP A 182 4.26 -11.63 -4.35
CA TRP A 182 5.27 -11.74 -5.40
C TRP A 182 6.70 -11.51 -4.87
N THR A 183 7.66 -12.20 -5.46
CA THR A 183 9.09 -11.89 -5.33
C THR A 183 9.53 -10.98 -6.46
N ASN A 184 10.69 -10.34 -6.31
CA ASN A 184 11.20 -9.33 -7.25
C ASN A 184 10.10 -8.31 -7.57
N ALA A 185 9.59 -7.67 -6.52
CA ALA A 185 8.50 -6.73 -6.63
C ALA A 185 8.74 -5.49 -5.78
N ILE A 186 8.31 -4.34 -6.30
CA ILE A 186 8.31 -3.06 -5.59
C ILE A 186 6.86 -2.58 -5.54
N THR A 187 6.38 -2.19 -4.36
CA THR A 187 5.04 -1.63 -4.18
C THR A 187 5.12 -0.20 -3.68
N LEU A 188 4.38 0.69 -4.33
CA LEU A 188 4.19 2.07 -3.90
C LEU A 188 2.74 2.32 -3.48
N LEU A 189 2.54 3.06 -2.39
CA LEU A 189 1.26 3.67 -2.02
C LEU A 189 1.14 5.04 -2.70
N GLN A 190 0.13 5.22 -3.54
CA GLN A 190 -0.09 6.42 -4.35
C GLN A 190 -0.81 7.52 -3.55
N PRO A 191 -0.74 8.80 -3.99
CA PRO A 191 -1.36 9.92 -3.28
C PRO A 191 -2.89 9.84 -3.10
N ASP A 192 -3.59 9.17 -4.01
CA ASP A 192 -5.03 8.91 -3.94
C ASP A 192 -5.39 7.66 -3.12
N GLY A 193 -4.39 7.01 -2.52
CA GLY A 193 -4.59 5.87 -1.64
C GLY A 193 -4.57 4.51 -2.32
N THR A 194 -4.41 4.43 -3.65
CA THR A 194 -4.24 3.15 -4.35
C THR A 194 -2.83 2.59 -4.19
N LEU A 195 -2.66 1.30 -4.48
CA LEU A 195 -1.36 0.65 -4.59
C LEU A 195 -0.98 0.50 -6.04
N ILE A 196 0.31 0.68 -6.32
CA ILE A 196 0.92 0.27 -7.58
C ILE A 196 2.05 -0.70 -7.31
N ILE A 197 2.00 -1.85 -7.97
CA ILE A 197 2.92 -2.97 -7.80
C ILE A 197 3.64 -3.20 -9.12
N TYR A 198 4.97 -3.21 -9.07
CA TYR A 198 5.84 -3.56 -10.18
C TYR A 198 6.41 -4.96 -9.90
N ARG A 199 6.05 -5.94 -10.74
CA ARG A 199 6.59 -7.30 -10.67
C ARG A 199 7.76 -7.44 -11.65
N ASN A 200 8.68 -8.34 -11.33
CA ASN A 200 9.91 -8.58 -12.07
C ASN A 200 10.86 -7.38 -12.01
N VAL A 201 10.91 -6.70 -10.86
CA VAL A 201 11.81 -5.57 -10.59
C VAL A 201 12.64 -5.85 -9.37
N THR A 202 13.92 -5.52 -9.45
CA THR A 202 14.86 -5.58 -8.34
C THR A 202 15.55 -4.24 -8.15
N ASP A 203 15.94 -3.95 -6.91
CA ASP A 203 16.82 -2.83 -6.54
C ASP A 203 18.17 -3.41 -6.07
N PRO A 204 19.06 -3.83 -6.99
CA PRO A 204 20.29 -4.51 -6.61
C PRO A 204 21.30 -3.59 -5.94
N GLN A 205 21.21 -2.28 -6.16
CA GLN A 205 22.07 -1.29 -5.51
C GLN A 205 21.57 -0.92 -4.09
N GLY A 206 20.34 -1.30 -3.73
CA GLY A 206 19.75 -0.99 -2.43
C GLY A 206 19.50 0.52 -2.24
N ASN A 207 19.15 1.20 -3.33
CA ASN A 207 18.93 2.64 -3.32
C ASN A 207 17.55 3.02 -2.75
N LEU A 208 16.59 2.10 -2.74
CA LEU A 208 15.26 2.32 -2.22
C LEU A 208 15.18 2.00 -0.73
N ALA A 209 14.45 2.85 0.00
CA ALA A 209 14.11 2.63 1.39
C ALA A 209 12.59 2.62 1.60
N LEU A 210 12.11 1.84 2.57
CA LEU A 210 10.71 1.91 3.00
C LEU A 210 10.37 3.34 3.46
N ASN A 211 9.17 3.78 3.15
CA ASN A 211 8.63 5.13 3.36
C ASN A 211 9.29 6.24 2.53
N GLN A 212 10.24 5.93 1.65
CA GLN A 212 10.77 6.90 0.70
C GLN A 212 9.67 7.40 -0.23
N LYS A 213 9.58 8.71 -0.40
CA LYS A 213 8.77 9.33 -1.44
C LYS A 213 9.52 9.20 -2.77
N ILE A 214 8.86 8.65 -3.77
CA ILE A 214 9.34 8.49 -5.15
C ILE A 214 8.46 9.33 -6.06
N HIS A 215 9.08 10.16 -6.88
CA HIS A 215 8.38 10.98 -7.86
C HIS A 215 8.15 10.23 -9.18
N ALA A 216 7.16 10.67 -9.95
CA ALA A 216 6.93 10.12 -11.29
C ALA A 216 8.17 10.34 -12.19
N GLY A 217 8.59 9.28 -12.88
CA GLY A 217 9.78 9.25 -13.73
C GLY A 217 11.10 9.15 -12.96
N GLU A 218 11.07 8.82 -11.66
CA GLU A 218 12.26 8.51 -10.87
C GLU A 218 12.60 7.01 -10.97
N LEU A 219 13.88 6.67 -10.89
CA LEU A 219 14.36 5.29 -10.99
C LEU A 219 13.90 4.46 -9.78
N LEU A 220 13.29 3.30 -10.04
CA LEU A 220 12.94 2.32 -9.02
C LEU A 220 13.95 1.18 -8.92
N GLY A 221 14.55 0.80 -10.04
CA GLY A 221 15.45 -0.34 -10.09
C GLY A 221 15.61 -0.83 -11.52
N GLU A 222 15.73 -2.15 -11.67
CA GLU A 222 15.92 -2.79 -12.96
C GLU A 222 15.10 -4.06 -13.09
N VAL A 223 14.82 -4.46 -14.33
CA VAL A 223 14.12 -5.71 -14.65
C VAL A 223 14.95 -6.88 -14.13
N ALA A 224 14.29 -7.74 -13.33
CA ALA A 224 14.91 -8.84 -12.63
C ALA A 224 15.56 -9.86 -13.58
N PRO A 225 16.65 -10.54 -13.16
CA PRO A 225 17.28 -11.61 -13.93
C PRO A 225 16.28 -12.68 -14.39
N GLY A 226 16.39 -13.09 -15.66
CA GLY A 226 15.54 -14.13 -16.27
C GLY A 226 14.11 -13.70 -16.62
N SER A 227 13.75 -12.43 -16.40
CA SER A 227 12.43 -11.90 -16.75
C SER A 227 12.44 -11.28 -18.15
N THR A 228 11.40 -11.56 -18.94
CA THR A 228 11.21 -11.00 -20.30
C THR A 228 10.06 -10.00 -20.37
N GLU A 229 9.42 -9.74 -19.23
CA GLU A 229 8.30 -8.82 -19.12
C GLU A 229 8.38 -8.06 -17.80
N LEU A 230 7.98 -6.80 -17.82
CA LEU A 230 7.64 -6.03 -16.64
C LEU A 230 6.12 -6.02 -16.50
N VAL A 231 5.60 -6.34 -15.32
CA VAL A 231 4.15 -6.32 -15.05
C VAL A 231 3.84 -5.25 -14.00
N VAL A 232 2.89 -4.38 -14.33
CA VAL A 232 2.40 -3.32 -13.47
C VAL A 232 0.94 -3.58 -13.12
N VAL A 233 0.64 -3.59 -11.82
CA VAL A 233 -0.73 -3.74 -11.28
C VAL A 233 -1.06 -2.49 -10.48
N VAL A 234 -2.25 -1.92 -10.71
CA VAL A 234 -2.80 -0.85 -9.88
C VAL A 234 -4.07 -1.38 -9.22
N CYS A 235 -4.14 -1.34 -7.89
CA CYS A 235 -5.26 -1.87 -7.15
C CYS A 235 -5.47 -1.19 -5.80
N HIS A 236 -6.62 -1.40 -5.19
CA HIS A 236 -6.89 -0.99 -3.81
C HIS A 236 -7.82 -2.00 -3.12
N TYR A 237 -7.78 -2.02 -1.80
CA TYR A 237 -8.77 -2.67 -0.97
C TYR A 237 -10.11 -1.95 -1.06
N SER A 238 -11.20 -2.64 -0.78
CA SER A 238 -12.52 -2.03 -0.70
C SER A 238 -13.11 -2.24 0.69
N LEU A 239 -13.72 -1.20 1.23
CA LEU A 239 -14.53 -1.33 2.43
C LEU A 239 -15.83 -2.12 2.15
N TYR A 240 -16.32 -2.06 0.91
CA TYR A 240 -17.68 -2.49 0.54
C TYR A 240 -17.73 -3.84 -0.18
N THR A 241 -16.59 -4.36 -0.64
CA THR A 241 -16.52 -5.63 -1.37
C THR A 241 -15.43 -6.51 -0.80
N GLU A 242 -15.63 -7.83 -0.87
CA GLU A 242 -14.56 -8.77 -0.56
C GLU A 242 -13.50 -8.75 -1.67
N GLY A 243 -12.25 -8.52 -1.30
CA GLY A 243 -11.10 -8.55 -2.21
C GLY A 243 -10.64 -7.18 -2.71
N LEU A 244 -9.69 -7.24 -3.66
CA LEU A 244 -9.07 -6.07 -4.27
C LEU A 244 -9.87 -5.60 -5.49
N GLN A 245 -9.93 -4.29 -5.65
CA GLN A 245 -10.42 -3.61 -6.85
C GLN A 245 -9.21 -3.21 -7.70
N PHE A 246 -9.26 -3.51 -8.99
CA PHE A 246 -8.17 -3.26 -9.93
C PHE A 246 -8.51 -2.09 -10.85
N ILE A 247 -7.51 -1.27 -11.15
CA ILE A 247 -7.62 -0.08 -12.00
C ILE A 247 -6.85 -0.34 -13.30
N ILE A 248 -7.43 0.08 -14.42
CA ILE A 248 -6.75 0.08 -15.72
C ILE A 248 -6.17 1.49 -15.93
N PRO A 249 -4.87 1.70 -15.74
CA PRO A 249 -4.26 3.02 -15.93
C PRO A 249 -4.27 3.42 -17.41
N GLN A 250 -4.42 4.73 -17.66
CA GLN A 250 -4.16 5.33 -18.96
C GLN A 250 -2.70 5.78 -19.01
N PHE A 251 -1.93 5.23 -19.95
CA PHE A 251 -0.52 5.58 -20.10
C PHE A 251 -0.32 6.66 -21.13
N LEU A 252 0.65 7.52 -20.88
CA LEU A 252 1.13 8.53 -21.79
C LEU A 252 1.96 7.87 -22.91
N THR A 253 1.36 7.75 -24.10
CA THR A 253 1.98 7.12 -25.29
C THR A 253 2.62 8.13 -26.24
N ALA A 254 2.31 9.41 -26.07
CA ALA A 254 2.96 10.55 -26.70
C ALA A 254 2.78 11.80 -25.81
N PRO A 255 3.53 12.91 -26.01
CA PRO A 255 3.53 14.06 -25.09
C PRO A 255 2.16 14.65 -24.71
N SER A 256 1.14 14.49 -25.57
CA SER A 256 -0.22 14.96 -25.35
C SER A 256 -1.28 13.86 -25.51
N LYS A 257 -0.88 12.58 -25.48
CA LYS A 257 -1.78 11.45 -25.71
C LYS A 257 -1.67 10.44 -24.58
N THR A 258 -2.77 10.24 -23.88
CA THR A 258 -2.97 9.13 -22.94
C THR A 258 -3.96 8.13 -23.50
N GLU A 259 -3.68 6.85 -23.33
CA GLU A 259 -4.60 5.77 -23.71
C GLU A 259 -4.33 4.50 -22.90
N ILE A 260 -5.30 3.58 -22.91
CA ILE A 260 -5.08 2.23 -22.42
C ILE A 260 -4.20 1.50 -23.43
N VAL A 261 -3.09 0.94 -22.95
CA VAL A 261 -2.11 0.29 -23.82
C VAL A 261 -2.53 -1.14 -24.17
N ASN A 262 -2.12 -1.61 -25.35
CA ASN A 262 -2.38 -2.96 -25.84
C ASN A 262 -1.25 -3.48 -26.74
N SER A 263 -1.26 -4.78 -27.01
CA SER A 263 -0.19 -5.50 -27.70
C SER A 263 0.03 -5.14 -29.17
N ALA A 264 -0.86 -4.36 -29.79
CA ALA A 264 -0.70 -3.88 -31.16
C ALA A 264 0.14 -2.59 -31.26
N GLN A 265 0.42 -1.93 -30.14
CA GLN A 265 1.14 -0.65 -30.11
C GLN A 265 2.66 -0.85 -30.05
N ASN A 266 3.40 0.10 -30.63
CA ASN A 266 4.82 0.30 -30.36
C ASN A 266 4.97 1.75 -29.89
N ILE A 267 5.52 1.94 -28.69
CA ILE A 267 5.52 3.23 -28.00
C ILE A 267 6.97 3.66 -27.79
N GLU A 268 7.29 4.90 -28.15
CA GLU A 268 8.51 5.55 -27.71
C GLU A 268 8.23 6.28 -26.40
N VAL A 269 8.97 5.94 -25.35
CA VAL A 269 8.69 6.41 -23.99
C VAL A 269 8.97 7.90 -23.87
N VAL A 270 8.03 8.63 -23.26
CA VAL A 270 8.15 10.05 -22.94
C VAL A 270 7.79 10.31 -21.48
N HIS A 271 8.63 11.08 -20.77
CA HIS A 271 8.36 11.54 -19.41
C HIS A 271 8.36 13.08 -19.35
N PRO A 272 7.34 13.75 -19.91
CA PRO A 272 7.29 15.20 -19.90
C PRO A 272 7.21 15.75 -18.48
N ASN A 273 7.89 16.88 -18.23
CA ASN A 273 7.96 17.49 -16.91
C ASN A 273 6.58 17.92 -16.39
N GLU A 274 5.66 18.26 -17.29
CA GLU A 274 4.28 18.60 -16.98
C GLU A 274 3.56 17.46 -16.25
N VAL A 275 3.76 16.22 -16.72
CA VAL A 275 3.15 15.02 -16.11
C VAL A 275 3.92 14.60 -14.86
N ARG A 276 5.26 14.63 -14.91
CA ARG A 276 6.10 14.31 -13.75
C ARG A 276 5.82 15.21 -12.55
N GLY A 277 5.47 16.48 -12.82
CA GLY A 277 5.23 17.51 -11.82
C GLY A 277 3.81 17.57 -11.25
N LEU A 278 2.84 16.82 -11.77
CA LEU A 278 1.42 16.94 -11.38
C LEU A 278 1.18 16.79 -9.88
N GLU A 279 1.91 15.88 -9.24
CA GLU A 279 1.75 15.57 -7.81
C GLU A 279 2.91 16.12 -6.95
N MET A 280 3.78 16.94 -7.55
CA MET A 280 4.88 17.62 -6.87
C MET A 280 4.44 18.98 -6.32
N THR A 281 5.02 19.37 -5.19
CA THR A 281 4.98 20.75 -4.71
C THR A 281 5.80 21.67 -5.63
N LYS A 282 5.51 22.97 -5.63
CA LYS A 282 6.30 23.97 -6.37
C LYS A 282 7.79 23.95 -6.02
N LYS A 283 8.14 23.59 -4.78
CA LYS A 283 9.54 23.46 -4.34
C LYS A 283 10.21 22.26 -5.00
N GLU A 284 9.55 21.11 -5.01
CA GLU A 284 10.03 19.87 -5.63
C GLU A 284 10.18 20.04 -7.16
N GLN A 285 9.19 20.64 -7.84
CA GLN A 285 9.27 20.91 -9.27
C GLN A 285 10.52 21.73 -9.63
N ARG A 286 10.81 22.79 -8.86
CA ARG A 286 12.02 23.61 -9.05
C ARG A 286 13.32 22.86 -8.82
N GLN A 287 13.31 21.81 -8.00
CA GLN A 287 14.51 21.03 -7.67
C GLN A 287 14.74 19.90 -8.68
N LEU A 288 13.67 19.29 -9.19
CA LEU A 288 13.72 18.00 -9.90
C LEU A 288 13.38 18.07 -11.39
N LEU A 289 12.74 19.14 -11.87
CA LEU A 289 12.23 19.26 -13.25
C LEU A 289 12.94 20.33 -14.10
N LYS A 290 14.18 20.66 -13.75
CA LYS A 290 14.97 21.66 -14.51
C LYS A 290 15.46 21.12 -15.84
#